data_AF-A0A3P1X946-F1
#
_entry.id   AF-A0A3P1X946-F1
#
_cell.length_a   1.000
_cell.length_b   1.000
_cell.length_c   1.000
_cell.angle_alpha   90.00
_cell.angle_beta   90.00
_cell.angle_gamma   90.00
#
_symmetry.space_group_name_H-M   'P 1'
#
loop_
_entity.id
_entity.type
_entity.pdbx_description
1 polymer ?
#
loop_
_entity_poly.entity_id
_entity_poly.type
_entity_poly.pdbx_seq_one_letter_code
_entity_poly.pdbx_strand_id
1 'polypeptide(L)'
;MLDALTFDAGSTLTPDYMLMLDSRDITGNISDRLMSMTLTDNRGFEADRVTLTLDDTDGQLQLPPRGARLRVMIGWRGESLVNKGTYV
;
A
#
# COMPACT_ATOMS: atom_id res chain seq x y z
N MET A 1 -16.82 22.42 -0.71
CA MET A 1 -15.98 21.24 -1.01
C MET A 1 -16.85 20.03 -0.71
N LEU A 2 -17.64 19.61 -1.69
CA LEU A 2 -18.69 18.59 -1.56
C LEU A 2 -18.60 17.67 -2.79
N ASP A 3 -17.38 17.22 -3.09
CA ASP A 3 -17.07 16.58 -4.36
C ASP A 3 -17.00 15.04 -4.23
N ALA A 4 -17.20 14.51 -3.01
CA ALA A 4 -17.07 13.09 -2.70
C ALA A 4 -18.34 12.26 -2.95
N LEU A 5 -19.41 12.85 -3.48
CA LEU A 5 -20.71 12.17 -3.66
C LEU A 5 -21.21 12.13 -5.11
N THR A 6 -20.43 12.58 -6.09
CA THR A 6 -20.77 12.47 -7.51
C THR A 6 -20.14 11.23 -8.14
N PHE A 7 -20.21 10.10 -7.45
CA PHE A 7 -19.96 8.81 -8.08
C PHE A 7 -21.27 8.39 -8.74
N ASP A 8 -21.30 8.28 -10.07
CA ASP A 8 -22.46 7.74 -10.79
C ASP A 8 -22.86 6.42 -10.11
N ALA A 9 -24.16 6.26 -9.87
CA ALA A 9 -24.71 5.05 -9.28
C ALA A 9 -24.40 3.85 -10.20
N GLY A 10 -23.33 3.12 -9.88
CA GLY A 10 -22.78 2.04 -10.70
C GLY A 10 -21.25 2.07 -10.88
N SER A 11 -20.57 3.16 -10.53
CA SER A 11 -19.11 3.23 -10.56
C SER A 11 -18.50 2.40 -9.41
N THR A 12 -17.53 1.53 -9.73
CA THR A 12 -16.81 0.72 -8.73
C THR A 12 -15.58 1.50 -8.27
N LEU A 13 -15.63 2.02 -7.05
CA LEU A 13 -14.48 2.58 -6.36
C LEU A 13 -13.47 1.47 -6.03
N THR A 14 -12.40 1.41 -6.81
CA THR A 14 -11.35 0.41 -6.65
C THR A 14 -10.18 1.03 -5.90
N PRO A 15 -9.79 0.53 -4.72
CA PRO A 15 -8.60 1.01 -4.04
C PRO A 15 -7.36 0.68 -4.87
N ASP A 16 -6.35 1.54 -4.75
CA ASP A 16 -5.08 1.39 -5.45
C ASP A 16 -3.92 1.78 -4.53
N TYR A 17 -2.72 1.29 -4.85
CA TYR A 17 -1.54 1.48 -4.03
C TYR A 17 -0.26 1.46 -4.85
N MET A 18 0.81 2.01 -4.28
CA MET A 18 2.17 1.90 -4.81
C MET A 18 3.11 1.63 -3.65
N LEU A 19 3.96 0.60 -3.80
CA LEU A 19 4.99 0.25 -2.85
C LEU A 19 6.37 0.44 -3.47
N MET A 20 7.18 1.26 -2.81
CA MET A 20 8.58 1.45 -3.16
C MET A 20 9.43 0.78 -2.08
N LEU A 21 10.20 -0.23 -2.46
CA LEU A 21 11.21 -0.84 -1.59
C LEU A 21 12.56 -0.17 -1.90
N ASP A 22 13.06 0.58 -0.91
CA ASP A 22 14.15 1.54 -1.05
C ASP A 22 13.87 2.56 -2.17
N SER A 23 14.49 2.37 -3.34
CA SER A 23 14.29 3.24 -4.53
C SER A 23 13.67 2.50 -5.71
N ARG A 24 13.21 1.25 -5.51
CA ARG A 24 12.61 0.42 -6.55
C ARG A 24 11.11 0.32 -6.34
N ASP A 25 10.35 0.61 -7.39
CA ASP A 25 8.92 0.28 -7.44
C ASP A 25 8.77 -1.24 -7.52
N ILE A 26 8.08 -1.83 -6.54
CA ILE A 26 7.79 -3.26 -6.47
C ILE A 26 6.30 -3.56 -6.67
N THR A 27 5.48 -2.55 -6.95
CA THR A 27 4.02 -2.66 -6.97
C THR A 27 3.57 -3.80 -7.87
N GLY A 28 4.01 -3.80 -9.14
CA GLY A 28 3.66 -4.85 -10.09
C GLY A 28 4.20 -6.24 -9.74
N ASN A 29 5.31 -6.33 -8.99
CA ASN A 29 5.88 -7.62 -8.56
C ASN A 29 5.03 -8.30 -7.48
N ILE A 30 4.29 -7.52 -6.70
CA ILE A 30 3.51 -8.01 -5.57
C ILE A 30 2.00 -7.92 -5.79
N SER A 31 1.52 -7.27 -6.86
CA SER A 31 0.08 -7.04 -7.11
C SER A 31 -0.74 -8.32 -7.08
N ASP A 32 -0.26 -9.38 -7.73
CA ASP A 32 -0.97 -10.66 -7.77
C ASP A 32 -0.87 -11.45 -6.46
N ARG A 33 -0.01 -11.00 -5.53
CA ARG A 33 0.27 -11.67 -4.26
C ARG A 33 -0.31 -10.93 -3.06
N LEU A 34 -0.65 -9.64 -3.18
CA LEU A 34 -1.12 -8.85 -2.03
C LEU A 34 -2.52 -9.30 -1.62
N MET A 35 -2.59 -9.99 -0.48
CA MET A 35 -3.86 -10.40 0.12
C MET A 35 -4.47 -9.28 0.96
N SER A 36 -3.64 -8.58 1.73
CA SER A 36 -4.09 -7.44 2.54
C SER A 36 -2.94 -6.50 2.89
N MET A 37 -3.28 -5.22 3.06
CA MET A 37 -2.41 -4.19 3.62
C MET A 37 -3.16 -3.43 4.70
N THR A 38 -2.56 -3.34 5.89
CA THR A 38 -3.08 -2.55 7.01
C THR A 38 -2.08 -1.49 7.39
N LEU A 39 -2.55 -0.25 7.50
CA LEU A 39 -1.77 0.90 7.95
C LEU A 39 -2.37 1.41 9.25
N THR A 40 -1.53 1.55 10.28
CA THR A 40 -1.92 2.04 11.60
C THR A 40 -1.05 3.23 11.95
N ASP A 41 -1.65 4.41 11.88
CA ASP A 41 -1.06 5.65 12.36
C ASP A 41 -1.28 5.73 13.87
N ASN A 42 -0.20 5.79 14.65
CA ASN A 42 -0.25 5.86 16.11
C ASN A 42 0.03 7.28 16.60
N ARG A 43 -0.35 7.57 17.85
CA ARG A 43 -0.09 8.86 18.50
C ARG A 43 0.85 8.68 19.69
N GLY A 44 1.53 9.76 20.06
CA GLY A 44 2.42 9.76 21.22
C GLY A 44 3.78 9.12 20.90
N PHE A 45 4.18 8.14 21.70
CA PHE A 45 5.51 7.51 21.61
C PHE A 45 5.52 6.17 20.85
N GLU A 46 4.38 5.77 20.28
CA GLU A 46 4.28 4.56 19.47
C GLU A 46 4.53 4.88 18.00
N ALA A 47 5.34 4.05 17.34
CA ALA A 47 5.61 4.18 15.90
C ALA A 47 4.41 3.72 15.07
N ASP A 48 4.23 4.34 13.91
CA ASP A 48 3.28 3.88 12.90
C ASP A 48 3.67 2.49 12.39
N ARG A 49 2.68 1.73 11.93
CA ARG A 49 2.88 0.38 11.43
C ARG A 49 2.23 0.19 10.07
N VAL A 50 2.95 -0.48 9.18
CA VAL A 50 2.38 -1.10 7.97
C VAL A 50 2.55 -2.61 8.07
N THR A 51 1.48 -3.35 7.77
CA THR A 51 1.47 -4.82 7.72
C THR A 51 0.99 -5.25 6.35
N LEU A 52 1.76 -6.14 5.69
CA LEU A 52 1.40 -6.77 4.42
C LEU A 52 1.21 -8.26 4.62
N THR A 53 0.14 -8.81 4.06
CA THR A 53 -0.04 -10.26 3.93
C THR A 53 0.07 -10.61 2.45
N LEU A 54 1.01 -11.48 2.10
CA LEU A 54 1.32 -11.85 0.73
C LEU A 54 1.13 -13.36 0.52
N ASP A 55 0.65 -13.75 -0.66
CA ASP A 55 0.61 -15.14 -1.09
C ASP A 55 1.99 -15.62 -1.58
N ASP A 56 2.46 -16.70 -0.96
CA ASP A 56 3.71 -17.40 -1.28
C ASP A 56 3.48 -18.90 -1.49
N THR A 57 2.31 -19.29 -1.99
CA THR A 57 1.98 -20.70 -2.25
C THR A 57 2.96 -21.37 -3.23
N ASP A 58 3.67 -20.60 -4.06
CA ASP A 58 4.67 -21.07 -5.03
C ASP A 58 6.14 -20.91 -4.57
N GLY A 59 6.36 -20.38 -3.36
CA GLY A 59 7.69 -20.21 -2.75
C GLY A 59 8.62 -19.24 -3.48
N GLN A 60 8.09 -18.35 -4.33
CA GLN A 60 8.88 -17.38 -5.10
C GLN A 60 9.14 -16.07 -4.35
N LEU A 61 8.56 -15.89 -3.17
CA LEU A 61 8.67 -14.64 -2.42
C LEU A 61 9.99 -14.56 -1.66
N GLN A 62 10.81 -13.58 -2.02
CA GLN A 62 12.04 -13.28 -1.31
C GLN A 62 11.79 -12.24 -0.22
N LEU A 63 12.17 -12.57 1.01
CA LEU A 63 12.12 -11.60 2.11
C LEU A 63 13.08 -10.45 1.85
N PRO A 64 12.66 -9.19 2.12
CA PRO A 64 13.55 -8.05 1.98
C PRO A 64 14.67 -8.12 3.03
N PRO A 65 15.82 -7.47 2.78
CA PRO A 65 16.86 -7.35 3.79
C PRO A 65 16.34 -6.59 5.00
N ARG A 66 16.85 -6.94 6.19
CA ARG A 66 16.51 -6.20 7.42
C ARG A 66 16.90 -4.73 7.26
N GLY A 67 16.01 -3.84 7.67
CA GLY A 67 16.23 -2.39 7.57
C GLY A 67 15.88 -1.80 6.20
N ALA A 68 15.39 -2.60 5.25
CA ALA A 68 14.88 -2.09 3.98
C ALA A 68 13.75 -1.08 4.22
N ARG A 69 13.76 0.02 3.46
CA ARG A 69 12.81 1.11 3.64
C ARG A 69 11.61 0.92 2.72
N LEU A 70 10.44 0.69 3.27
CA LEU A 70 9.21 0.58 2.49
C LEU A 70 8.47 1.91 2.48
N ARG A 71 8.39 2.58 1.34
CA ARG A 71 7.50 3.75 1.16
C ARG A 71 6.17 3.28 0.59
N VAL A 72 5.09 3.77 1.21
CA VAL A 72 3.72 3.34 0.94
C VAL A 72 2.91 4.52 0.44
N MET A 73 2.23 4.34 -0.69
CA MET A 73 1.22 5.26 -1.20
C MET A 73 -0.09 4.51 -1.44
N ILE A 74 -1.22 5.13 -1.11
CA ILE A 74 -2.56 4.55 -1.28
C ILE A 74 -3.53 5.60 -1.82
N GLY A 75 -4.60 5.16 -2.46
CA GLY A 75 -5.65 6.03 -2.97
C GLY A 75 -6.72 5.26 -3.73
N TRP A 76 -7.40 5.95 -4.64
CA TRP A 76 -8.37 5.36 -5.55
C TRP A 76 -7.78 5.25 -6.94
N ARG A 77 -8.11 4.16 -7.65
CA ARG A 77 -7.68 3.95 -9.03
C ARG A 77 -8.17 5.10 -9.92
N GLY A 78 -7.26 5.67 -10.70
CA GLY A 78 -7.54 6.80 -11.58
C GLY A 78 -7.34 8.18 -10.93
N GLU A 79 -7.00 8.21 -9.64
CA GLU A 79 -6.61 9.43 -8.91
C GLU A 79 -5.12 9.39 -8.52
N SER A 80 -4.60 10.54 -8.08
CA SER A 80 -3.25 10.61 -7.51
C SER A 80 -3.18 9.86 -6.18
N LEU A 81 -2.21 8.96 -6.04
CA LEU A 81 -1.97 8.26 -4.77
C LEU A 81 -1.38 9.20 -3.72
N VAL A 82 -1.81 9.03 -2.46
CA VAL A 82 -1.34 9.81 -1.32
C VAL A 82 -0.19 9.08 -0.64
N ASN A 83 0.93 9.79 -0.44
CA ASN A 83 2.07 9.27 0.31
C ASN A 83 1.74 9.18 1.81
N LYS A 84 1.85 7.97 2.37
CA LYS A 84 1.58 7.69 3.78
C LYS A 84 2.82 7.57 4.64
N GLY A 85 4.02 7.56 4.05
CA GLY A 85 5.27 7.57 4.79
C GLY A 85 6.26 6.52 4.32
N THR A 86 7.34 6.37 5.08
CA THR A 86 8.37 5.35 4.87
C THR A 86 8.60 4.60 6.17
N TYR A 87 8.52 3.27 6.10
CA TYR A 87 8.54 2.34 7.22
C TYR A 87 9.79 1.46 7.16
N VAL A 88 10.25 0.97 8.31
CA VAL A 88 11.42 0.10 8.49
C VAL A 88 11.10 -1.00 9.50
#